data_AF-A0A916SHP5-F1
#
_entry.id   AF-A0A916SHP5-F1
#
_cell.length_a   1.000
_cell.length_b   1.000
_cell.length_c   1.000
_cell.angle_alpha   90.00
_cell.angle_beta   90.00
_cell.angle_gamma   90.00
#
_symmetry.space_group_name_H-M   'P 1'
#
loop_
_entity.id
_entity.type
_entity.pdbx_description
1 polymer ?
#
loop_
_entity_poly.entity_id
_entity_poly.type
_entity_poly.pdbx_seq_one_letter_code
_entity_poly.pdbx_strand_id
1 'polypeptide(L)'
;MKITLKKDMDKERKAARAHLDELFAPRIEAALGPKAALYAVKYAAALAGCGGWSTPLVPHAAEAAIIIEKHHEMHKGLALIEAERQALQAEIDSADNCIQLQAILQRV
;
A
#
# COMPACT_ATOMS: atom_id res chain seq x y z
N MET A 1 -11.25 6.06 46.64
CA MET A 1 -11.34 6.69 45.29
C MET A 1 -10.95 5.63 44.26
N LYS A 2 -11.90 5.09 43.49
CA LYS A 2 -11.58 4.23 42.33
C LYS A 2 -11.23 5.16 41.17
N ILE A 3 -9.95 5.35 40.89
CA ILE A 3 -9.51 6.03 39.68
C ILE A 3 -9.75 5.06 38.53
N THR A 4 -10.91 5.13 37.90
CA THR A 4 -11.15 4.48 36.62
C THR A 4 -10.37 5.28 35.58
N LEU A 5 -9.10 4.94 35.38
CA LEU A 5 -8.30 5.46 34.27
C LEU A 5 -8.98 5.02 32.98
N LYS A 6 -9.84 5.89 32.42
CA LYS A 6 -10.32 5.71 31.04
C LYS A 6 -9.08 5.70 30.17
N LYS A 7 -8.84 4.59 29.46
CA LYS A 7 -7.77 4.51 28.47
C LYS A 7 -7.96 5.65 27.46
N ASP A 8 -6.87 6.30 27.13
CA ASP A 8 -6.83 7.33 26.10
C ASP A 8 -7.04 6.66 24.73
N MET A 9 -8.24 6.81 24.18
CA MET A 9 -8.62 6.19 22.92
C MET A 9 -7.81 6.73 21.75
N ASP A 10 -7.34 7.97 21.77
CA ASP A 10 -6.54 8.52 20.68
C ASP A 10 -5.16 7.85 20.64
N LYS A 11 -4.59 7.58 21.82
CA LYS A 11 -3.36 6.80 21.94
C LYS A 11 -3.55 5.36 21.45
N GLU A 12 -4.65 4.72 21.82
CA GLU A 12 -4.97 3.34 21.42
C GLU A 12 -5.24 3.22 19.90
N ARG A 13 -5.97 4.18 19.31
CA ARG A 13 -6.16 4.26 17.84
C ARG A 13 -4.83 4.43 17.11
N LYS A 14 -3.96 5.32 17.60
CA LYS A 14 -2.63 5.52 17.01
C LYS A 14 -1.78 4.24 17.05
N ALA A 15 -1.80 3.51 18.17
CA ALA A 15 -1.13 2.23 18.30
C ALA A 15 -1.71 1.17 17.35
N ALA A 16 -3.04 1.10 17.25
CA ALA A 16 -3.73 0.20 16.33
C ALA A 16 -3.40 0.48 14.86
N ARG A 17 -3.33 1.76 14.44
CA ARG A 17 -2.89 2.13 13.09
C ARG A 17 -1.47 1.67 12.79
N ALA A 18 -0.54 1.88 13.73
CA ALA A 18 0.84 1.44 13.57
C ALA A 18 0.93 -0.09 13.43
N HIS A 19 0.17 -0.84 14.23
CA HIS A 19 0.10 -2.29 14.12
C HIS A 19 -0.51 -2.75 12.79
N LEU A 20 -1.56 -2.08 12.32
CA LEU A 20 -2.14 -2.34 11.01
C LEU A 20 -1.13 -2.09 9.88
N ASP A 21 -0.35 -1.01 9.96
CA ASP A 21 0.70 -0.71 8.99
C ASP A 21 1.79 -1.81 8.98
N GLU A 22 2.18 -2.34 10.15
CA GLU A 22 3.10 -3.47 10.27
C GLU A 22 2.57 -4.75 9.62
N LEU A 23 1.27 -5.04 9.78
CA LEU A 23 0.62 -6.21 9.16
C LEU A 23 0.54 -6.10 7.63
N PHE A 24 0.33 -4.88 7.11
CA PHE A 24 0.21 -4.63 5.68
C PHE A 24 1.57 -4.45 4.97
N ALA A 25 2.63 -4.05 5.68
CA ALA A 25 3.97 -3.87 5.13
C ALA A 25 4.47 -5.05 4.27
N PRO A 26 4.44 -6.33 4.72
CA PRO A 26 4.90 -7.44 3.90
C PRO A 26 4.02 -7.68 2.66
N ARG A 27 2.71 -7.40 2.74
CA ARG A 27 1.78 -7.51 1.59
C ARG A 27 2.09 -6.44 0.54
N ILE A 28 2.38 -5.22 0.98
CA ILE A 28 2.79 -4.10 0.12
C ILE A 28 4.14 -4.39 -0.54
N GLU A 29 5.14 -4.85 0.22
CA GLU A 29 6.45 -5.23 -0.32
C GLU A 29 6.35 -6.36 -1.34
N ALA A 30 5.54 -7.38 -1.06
CA ALA A 30 5.30 -8.47 -1.99
C ALA A 30 4.61 -8.00 -3.29
N ALA A 31 3.65 -7.08 -3.19
CA ALA A 31 2.94 -6.52 -4.33
C ALA A 31 3.81 -5.61 -5.21
N LEU A 32 4.69 -4.81 -4.60
CA LEU A 32 5.69 -4.02 -5.33
C LEU A 32 6.71 -4.91 -6.04
N GLY A 33 7.06 -6.03 -5.42
CA GLY A 33 8.02 -6.98 -5.96
C GLY A 33 9.46 -6.45 -5.97
N PRO A 34 10.42 -7.29 -6.41
CA PRO A 34 11.82 -6.93 -6.38
C PRO A 34 12.11 -5.79 -7.38
N LYS A 35 12.93 -4.82 -6.94
CA LYS A 35 13.41 -3.71 -7.77
C LYS A 35 12.30 -2.79 -8.32
N ALA A 36 11.21 -2.59 -7.58
CA ALA A 36 10.14 -1.67 -7.95
C ALA A 36 10.65 -0.27 -8.39
N ALA A 37 11.67 0.26 -7.70
CA ALA A 37 12.31 1.53 -8.07
C ALA A 37 12.93 1.51 -9.49
N LEU A 38 13.55 0.39 -9.88
CA LEU A 38 14.10 0.23 -11.23
C LEU A 38 12.97 0.12 -12.27
N TYR A 39 11.87 -0.54 -11.92
CA TYR A 39 10.71 -0.67 -12.79
C TYR A 39 10.03 0.67 -13.06
N ALA A 40 9.97 1.57 -12.08
CA ALA A 40 9.47 2.93 -12.25
C ALA A 40 10.29 3.72 -13.30
N VAL A 41 11.62 3.60 -13.25
CA VAL A 41 12.51 4.22 -14.24
C VAL A 41 12.31 3.62 -15.63
N LYS A 42 12.21 2.28 -15.71
CA LYS A 42 11.94 1.58 -16.98
C LYS A 42 10.59 1.97 -17.58
N TYR A 43 9.60 2.22 -16.77
CA TYR A 43 8.28 2.68 -17.23
C TYR A 43 8.30 4.09 -17.77
N ALA A 44 9.00 5.02 -17.11
CA ALA A 44 9.19 6.37 -17.67
C ALA A 44 9.88 6.31 -19.05
N ALA A 45 10.89 5.43 -19.20
CA ALA A 45 11.54 5.18 -20.47
C ALA A 45 10.60 4.53 -21.51
N ALA A 46 9.78 3.56 -21.11
CA ALA A 46 8.79 2.92 -21.96
C ALA A 46 7.75 3.91 -22.49
N LEU A 47 7.23 4.79 -21.63
CA LEU A 47 6.30 5.85 -22.01
C LEU A 47 6.92 6.83 -23.01
N ALA A 48 8.18 7.24 -22.79
CA ALA A 48 8.91 8.08 -23.73
C ALA A 48 9.09 7.39 -25.09
N GLY A 49 9.38 6.08 -25.08
CA GLY A 49 9.43 5.22 -26.26
C GLY A 49 8.12 5.21 -27.07
N CYS A 50 6.97 5.12 -26.39
CA CYS A 50 5.65 5.22 -27.03
C CYS A 50 5.40 6.60 -27.65
N GLY A 51 6.01 7.66 -27.11
CA GLY A 51 5.96 9.02 -27.65
C GLY A 51 6.92 9.28 -28.82
N GLY A 52 7.64 8.27 -29.30
CA GLY A 52 8.60 8.39 -30.41
C GLY A 52 10.01 8.82 -30.01
N TRP A 53 10.30 8.89 -28.70
CA TRP A 53 11.63 9.23 -28.20
C TRP A 53 12.47 7.97 -28.06
N SER A 54 13.69 7.98 -28.62
CA SER A 54 14.61 6.86 -28.41
C SER A 54 15.05 6.83 -26.96
N THR A 55 14.89 5.67 -26.30
CA THR A 55 15.42 5.46 -24.96
C THR A 55 16.40 4.28 -24.97
N PRO A 56 17.62 4.46 -24.42
CA PRO A 56 18.60 3.37 -24.36
C PRO A 56 18.21 2.26 -23.37
N LEU A 57 17.24 2.52 -22.49
CA LEU A 57 16.75 1.59 -21.48
C LEU A 57 15.67 0.63 -21.98
N VAL A 58 14.91 1.03 -23.01
CA VAL A 58 13.84 0.23 -23.62
C VAL A 58 13.97 0.35 -25.14
N PRO A 59 14.77 -0.52 -25.78
CA PRO A 59 15.14 -0.38 -27.18
C PRO A 59 14.03 -0.75 -28.16
N HIS A 60 12.99 -1.48 -27.72
CA HIS A 60 11.95 -2.03 -28.58
C HIS A 60 10.54 -1.69 -28.09
N ALA A 61 9.66 -1.32 -29.02
CA ALA A 61 8.26 -0.96 -28.73
C ALA A 61 7.47 -2.11 -28.07
N ALA A 62 7.75 -3.37 -28.45
CA ALA A 62 7.13 -4.54 -27.83
C ALA A 62 7.54 -4.69 -26.35
N GLU A 63 8.80 -4.38 -26.00
CA GLU A 63 9.27 -4.40 -24.62
C GLU A 63 8.66 -3.24 -23.81
N ALA A 64 8.50 -2.07 -24.42
CA ALA A 64 7.81 -0.93 -23.80
C ALA A 64 6.36 -1.28 -23.41
N ALA A 65 5.61 -1.94 -24.30
CA ALA A 65 4.24 -2.37 -24.01
C ALA A 65 4.16 -3.32 -22.80
N ILE A 66 5.06 -4.31 -22.74
CA ILE A 66 5.12 -5.27 -21.62
C ILE A 66 5.48 -4.57 -20.30
N ILE A 67 6.41 -3.62 -20.32
CA ILE A 67 6.79 -2.86 -19.12
C ILE A 67 5.59 -2.03 -18.60
N ILE A 68 4.85 -1.38 -19.50
CA ILE A 68 3.66 -0.60 -19.16
C ILE A 68 2.58 -1.50 -18.56
N GLU A 69 2.29 -2.64 -19.20
CA GLU A 69 1.31 -3.61 -18.71
C GLU A 69 1.66 -4.11 -17.31
N LYS A 70 2.90 -4.58 -17.11
CA LYS A 70 3.37 -5.04 -15.79
C LYS A 70 3.33 -3.95 -14.72
N HIS A 71 3.63 -2.71 -15.09
CA HIS A 71 3.51 -1.59 -14.15
C HIS A 71 2.05 -1.36 -13.75
N HIS A 72 1.11 -1.43 -14.69
CA HIS A 72 -0.32 -1.32 -14.38
C HIS A 72 -0.82 -2.47 -13.50
N GLU A 73 -0.39 -3.71 -13.76
CA GLU A 73 -0.73 -4.87 -12.93
C GLU A 73 -0.24 -4.70 -11.49
N MET A 74 1.03 -4.29 -11.31
CA MET A 74 1.61 -3.99 -10.01
C MET A 74 0.80 -2.92 -9.25
N HIS A 75 0.51 -1.79 -9.92
CA HIS A 75 -0.28 -0.71 -9.30
C HIS A 75 -1.71 -1.13 -8.97
N LYS A 76 -2.33 -1.97 -9.82
CA LYS A 76 -3.65 -2.51 -9.54
C LYS A 76 -3.64 -3.41 -8.31
N GLY A 77 -2.64 -4.27 -8.17
CA GLY A 77 -2.45 -5.10 -6.97
C GLY A 77 -2.23 -4.26 -5.71
N LEU A 78 -1.37 -3.25 -5.80
CA LEU A 78 -1.10 -2.31 -4.70
C LEU A 78 -2.36 -1.54 -4.29
N ALA A 79 -3.15 -1.06 -5.26
CA ALA A 79 -4.36 -0.29 -5.00
C ALA A 79 -5.40 -1.10 -4.22
N LEU A 80 -5.53 -2.40 -4.45
CA LEU A 80 -6.44 -3.26 -3.69
C LEU A 80 -6.00 -3.39 -2.22
N ILE A 81 -4.70 -3.59 -2.00
CA ILE A 81 -4.13 -3.71 -0.66
C ILE A 81 -4.26 -2.38 0.11
N GLU A 82 -3.97 -1.26 -0.54
CA GLU A 82 -4.12 0.07 0.06
C GLU A 82 -5.57 0.43 0.34
N ALA A 83 -6.51 0.06 -0.53
CA ALA A 83 -7.94 0.27 -0.30
C ALA A 83 -8.42 -0.50 0.95
N GLU A 84 -7.99 -1.76 1.10
CA GLU A 84 -8.29 -2.57 2.28
C GLU A 84 -7.68 -1.95 3.55
N ARG A 85 -6.41 -1.53 3.49
CA ARG A 85 -5.73 -0.86 4.60
C ARG A 85 -6.45 0.42 5.02
N GLN A 86 -6.83 1.27 4.06
CA GLN A 86 -7.53 2.52 4.33
C GLN A 86 -8.93 2.29 4.91
N ALA A 87 -9.66 1.27 4.44
CA ALA A 87 -10.94 0.90 5.02
C ALA A 87 -10.80 0.51 6.49
N LEU A 88 -9.81 -0.33 6.83
CA LEU A 88 -9.54 -0.74 8.21
C LEU A 88 -9.03 0.42 9.07
N GLN A 89 -8.25 1.35 8.53
CA GLN A 89 -7.87 2.59 9.24
C GLN A 89 -9.09 3.45 9.55
N ALA A 90 -10.03 3.60 8.61
CA ALA A 90 -11.27 4.33 8.85
C ALA A 90 -12.12 3.65 9.95
N GLU A 91 -12.17 2.31 9.96
CA GLU A 91 -12.83 1.56 11.03
C GLU A 91 -12.15 1.82 12.39
N ILE A 92 -10.80 1.79 12.47
CA ILE A 92 -10.03 2.13 13.68
C ILE A 92 -10.37 3.54 14.17
N ASP A 93 -10.48 4.49 13.26
CA ASP A 93 -10.75 5.90 13.57
C ASP A 93 -12.16 6.10 14.13
N SER A 94 -13.10 5.29 13.66
CA SER A 94 -14.48 5.28 14.14
C SER A 94 -14.70 4.47 15.43
N ALA A 95 -13.69 3.73 15.92
CA ALA A 95 -13.86 2.86 17.08
C ALA A 95 -14.02 3.67 18.39
N ASP A 96 -15.03 3.33 19.17
CA ASP A 96 -15.39 3.99 20.43
C ASP A 96 -14.68 3.37 21.65
N ASN A 97 -14.16 2.14 21.50
CA ASN A 97 -13.55 1.41 22.60
C ASN A 97 -12.47 0.40 22.14
N CYS A 98 -11.66 -0.06 23.09
CA CYS A 98 -10.55 -0.97 22.81
C CYS A 98 -11.00 -2.36 22.32
N ILE A 99 -12.21 -2.80 22.67
CA ILE A 99 -12.73 -4.11 22.24
C ILE A 99 -12.99 -4.08 20.73
N GLN A 100 -13.57 -2.99 20.22
CA GLN A 100 -13.75 -2.76 18.79
C GLN A 100 -12.40 -2.70 18.04
N LEU A 101 -11.41 -1.98 18.59
CA LEU A 101 -10.07 -1.94 17.99
C LEU A 101 -9.45 -3.33 17.87
N GLN A 102 -9.53 -4.15 18.92
CA GLN A 102 -9.03 -5.53 18.87
C GLN A 102 -9.78 -6.38 17.85
N ALA A 103 -11.10 -6.25 17.77
CA ALA A 103 -11.91 -6.98 16.79
C ALA A 103 -11.55 -6.61 15.34
N ILE A 104 -11.22 -5.34 15.07
CA ILE A 104 -10.77 -4.89 13.75
C ILE A 104 -9.41 -5.51 13.41
N LEU A 105 -8.45 -5.46 14.33
CA LEU A 105 -7.10 -6.00 14.11
C LEU A 105 -7.08 -7.53 13.95
N GLN A 106 -8.02 -8.26 14.54
CA GLN A 106 -8.14 -9.72 14.38
C GLN A 106 -8.69 -10.18 13.02
N ARG A 107 -9.20 -9.25 12.21
CA ARG A 107 -9.72 -9.56 10.85
C ARG A 107 -8.64 -9.54 9.77
N VAL A 108 -7.41 -9.12 10.13
CA VAL A 108 -6.25 -8.96 9.25
C VAL A 108 -5.33 -10.17 9.39
#